data_AF-A0A4R2R9Z0-F1
#
_entry.id   AF-A0A4R2R9Z0-F1
#
_cell.length_a   1.000
_cell.length_b   1.000
_cell.length_c   1.000
_cell.angle_alpha   90.00
_cell.angle_beta   90.00
_cell.angle_gamma   90.00
#
_symmetry.space_group_name_H-M   'P 1'
#
loop_
_entity.id
_entity.type
_entity.pdbx_description
1 polymer ?
#
loop_
_entity_poly.entity_id
_entity_poly.type
_entity_poly.pdbx_seq_one_letter_code
_entity_poly.pdbx_strand_id
1 'polypeptide(L)'
;MDLASYLLNSLFILLGIVTILIGEYIPEKKIMPKRAKYKIIDFKNYIKACRKIFYWIGIYYVLLGFLLLLKKDWITFYGIFELLMPSLIGLFLSPTWRKYTEPLE
;
A
#
# COMPACT_ATOMS: atom_id res chain seq x y z
N MET A 1 -20.61 20.71 5.28
CA MET A 1 -19.47 19.96 4.71
C MET A 1 -19.91 19.65 3.32
N ASP A 2 -19.21 20.19 2.33
CA ASP A 2 -19.78 20.28 0.99
C ASP A 2 -19.81 18.91 0.34
N LEU A 3 -20.73 18.72 -0.61
CA LEU A 3 -20.91 17.46 -1.34
C LEU A 3 -19.58 16.93 -1.91
N ALA A 4 -18.72 17.85 -2.37
CA ALA A 4 -17.38 17.53 -2.89
C ALA A 4 -16.47 16.87 -1.85
N SER A 5 -16.51 17.32 -0.58
CA SER A 5 -15.70 16.73 0.50
C SER A 5 -16.19 15.33 0.87
N TYR A 6 -17.51 15.10 0.88
CA TYR A 6 -18.06 13.76 1.08
C TYR A 6 -17.66 12.80 -0.03
N LEU A 7 -17.77 13.24 -1.30
CA LEU A 7 -17.37 12.44 -2.45
C LEU A 7 -15.88 12.07 -2.40
N LEU A 8 -15.01 13.04 -2.09
CA LEU A 8 -13.57 12.81 -1.98
C LEU A 8 -13.24 11.78 -0.87
N ASN A 9 -13.89 11.90 0.28
CA ASN A 9 -13.64 11.01 1.41
C ASN A 9 -14.12 9.58 1.14
N SER A 10 -15.32 9.45 0.54
CA SER A 10 -15.85 8.15 0.10
C SER A 10 -14.96 7.51 -0.97
N LEU A 11 -14.37 8.31 -1.87
CA LEU A 11 -13.39 7.84 -2.86
C LEU A 11 -12.14 7.25 -2.20
N PHE A 12 -11.58 7.90 -1.17
CA PHE A 12 -10.41 7.36 -0.45
C PHE A 12 -10.71 6.03 0.24
N ILE A 13 -11.88 5.92 0.89
CA ILE A 13 -12.30 4.67 1.53
C ILE A 13 -12.48 3.57 0.48
N LEU A 14 -13.16 3.87 -0.63
CA LEU A 14 -13.35 2.93 -1.72
C LEU A 14 -12.01 2.47 -2.31
N LEU A 15 -11.08 3.41 -2.53
CA LEU A 15 -9.74 3.12 -3.04
C LEU A 15 -8.96 2.21 -2.09
N GLY A 16 -9.09 2.43 -0.78
CA GLY A 16 -8.47 1.56 0.23
C GLY A 16 -9.04 0.15 0.21
N ILE A 17 -10.37 0.00 0.18
CA ILE A 17 -11.03 -1.31 0.09
C ILE A 17 -10.60 -2.04 -1.19
N VAL A 18 -10.63 -1.37 -2.34
CA VAL A 18 -10.21 -1.95 -3.62
C VAL A 18 -8.74 -2.37 -3.56
N THR A 19 -7.88 -1.60 -2.92
CA THR A 19 -6.45 -1.95 -2.77
C THR A 19 -6.26 -3.20 -1.90
N ILE A 20 -7.04 -3.37 -0.82
CA ILE A 20 -7.05 -4.59 0.00
C ILE A 20 -7.48 -5.79 -0.85
N LEU A 21 -8.58 -5.66 -1.58
CA LEU A 21 -9.11 -6.71 -2.45
C LEU A 21 -8.10 -7.07 -3.56
N ILE A 22 -7.45 -6.09 -4.17
CA ILE A 22 -6.37 -6.32 -5.14
C ILE A 22 -5.25 -7.12 -4.48
N GLY A 23 -4.83 -6.77 -3.26
CA GLY A 23 -3.81 -7.53 -2.51
C GLY A 23 -4.20 -8.99 -2.26
N GLU A 24 -5.47 -9.25 -1.98
CA GLU A 24 -5.97 -10.60 -1.68
C GLU A 24 -6.18 -11.46 -2.94
N TYR A 25 -6.78 -10.87 -3.98
CA TYR A 25 -7.20 -11.57 -5.20
C TYR A 25 -6.23 -11.46 -6.36
N ILE A 26 -5.11 -10.71 -6.22
CA ILE A 26 -4.13 -10.66 -7.30
C ILE A 26 -3.59 -12.08 -7.59
N PRO A 27 -3.70 -12.54 -8.86
CA PRO A 27 -3.14 -13.81 -9.25
C PRO A 27 -1.62 -13.70 -9.27
N GLU A 28 -0.95 -14.74 -8.80
CA GLU A 28 0.51 -14.82 -8.68
C GLU A 28 1.24 -14.48 -9.99
N LYS A 29 0.65 -14.87 -11.13
CA LYS A 29 1.13 -14.59 -12.48
C LYS A 29 1.22 -13.11 -12.83
N LYS A 30 0.45 -12.23 -12.16
CA LYS A 30 0.51 -10.77 -12.33
C LYS A 30 1.52 -10.10 -11.39
N ILE A 31 1.84 -10.72 -10.25
CA ILE A 31 2.91 -10.26 -9.34
C ILE A 31 4.28 -10.57 -9.94
N MET A 32 4.37 -11.64 -10.74
CA MET A 32 5.61 -12.07 -11.36
C MET A 32 6.15 -10.96 -12.28
N PRO A 33 7.32 -10.38 -11.96
CA PRO A 33 7.88 -9.34 -12.81
C PRO A 33 8.38 -10.00 -14.10
N LYS A 34 7.64 -9.81 -15.20
CA LYS A 34 8.00 -10.34 -16.53
C LYS A 34 9.33 -9.79 -17.10
N ARG A 35 9.90 -8.76 -16.46
CA ARG A 35 11.12 -8.04 -16.89
C ARG A 35 11.91 -7.47 -15.70
N ALA A 36 12.01 -8.17 -14.56
CA ALA A 36 12.80 -7.64 -13.45
C ALA A 36 14.31 -7.76 -13.72
N LYS A 37 15.07 -6.72 -13.36
CA LYS A 37 16.52 -6.72 -13.12
C LYS A 37 16.96 -7.66 -11.98
N TYR A 38 16.03 -8.47 -11.46
CA TYR A 38 16.21 -9.25 -10.25
C TYR A 38 15.58 -10.64 -10.41
N LYS A 39 16.29 -11.67 -9.97
CA LYS A 39 15.81 -13.04 -9.84
C LYS A 39 15.15 -13.21 -8.47
N ILE A 40 13.93 -13.73 -8.43
CA ILE A 40 13.23 -14.01 -7.17
C ILE A 40 13.74 -15.36 -6.64
N ILE A 41 14.35 -15.38 -5.45
CA ILE A 41 14.90 -16.59 -4.82
C ILE A 41 13.78 -17.43 -4.19
N ASP A 42 12.82 -16.79 -3.53
CA ASP A 42 11.68 -17.44 -2.87
C ASP A 42 10.36 -16.77 -3.26
N PHE A 43 9.71 -17.37 -4.25
CA PHE A 43 8.49 -16.83 -4.86
C PHE A 43 7.29 -16.83 -3.90
N LYS A 44 7.17 -17.85 -3.05
CA LYS A 44 6.03 -18.00 -2.14
C LYS A 44 6.07 -16.94 -1.05
N ASN A 45 7.24 -16.68 -0.48
CA ASN A 45 7.40 -15.63 0.53
C ASN A 45 7.39 -14.22 -0.08
N TYR A 46 7.91 -14.06 -1.31
CA TYR A 46 7.80 -12.82 -2.06
C TYR A 46 6.33 -12.40 -2.28
N ILE A 47 5.48 -13.32 -2.75
CA ILE A 47 4.05 -13.03 -2.95
C ILE A 47 3.38 -12.69 -1.62
N LYS A 48 3.63 -13.45 -0.55
CA LYS A 48 3.08 -13.13 0.78
C LYS A 48 3.49 -11.73 1.23
N ALA A 49 4.73 -11.31 0.98
CA ALA A 49 5.20 -9.96 1.27
C ALA A 49 4.48 -8.91 0.41
N CYS A 50 4.36 -9.11 -0.91
CA CYS A 50 3.57 -8.24 -1.80
C CYS A 50 2.13 -8.07 -1.31
N ARG A 51 1.44 -9.16 -0.97
CA ARG A 51 0.05 -9.12 -0.50
C ARG A 51 -0.09 -8.34 0.81
N LYS A 52 0.84 -8.55 1.75
CA LYS A 52 0.89 -7.76 3.00
C LYS A 52 1.08 -6.27 2.71
N ILE A 53 1.90 -5.91 1.72
CA ILE A 53 2.07 -4.50 1.33
C ILE A 53 0.77 -3.91 0.79
N PHE A 54 0.11 -4.57 -0.17
CA PHE A 54 -1.17 -4.09 -0.68
C PHE A 54 -2.21 -3.94 0.42
N TYR A 55 -2.23 -4.86 1.38
CA TYR A 55 -3.08 -4.79 2.56
C TYR A 55 -2.79 -3.55 3.42
N TRP A 56 -1.52 -3.25 3.72
CA TRP A 56 -1.12 -2.07 4.49
C TRP A 56 -1.44 -0.76 3.76
N ILE A 57 -1.22 -0.69 2.45
CA ILE A 57 -1.57 0.49 1.64
C ILE A 57 -3.09 0.68 1.63
N GLY A 58 -3.86 -0.40 1.52
CA GLY A 58 -5.31 -0.33 1.55
C GLY A 58 -5.85 0.16 2.90
N ILE A 59 -5.34 -0.35 4.03
CA ILE A 59 -5.67 0.16 5.37
C ILE A 59 -5.34 1.65 5.50
N TYR A 60 -4.19 2.06 4.98
CA TYR A 60 -3.76 3.45 4.98
C TYR A 60 -4.79 4.37 4.31
N TYR A 61 -5.26 4.01 3.11
CA TYR A 61 -6.28 4.79 2.40
C TYR A 61 -7.63 4.83 3.12
N VAL A 62 -8.05 3.72 3.76
CA VAL A 62 -9.29 3.68 4.56
C VAL A 62 -9.18 4.63 5.77
N LEU A 63 -8.08 4.56 6.52
CA LEU A 63 -7.84 5.44 7.67
C LEU A 63 -7.80 6.92 7.26
N LEU A 64 -7.17 7.20 6.12
CA LEU A 64 -7.05 8.54 5.58
C LEU A 64 -8.41 9.11 5.16
N GLY A 65 -9.25 8.30 4.50
CA GLY A 65 -10.63 8.68 4.20
C GLY A 65 -11.48 8.90 5.45
N PHE A 66 -11.28 8.10 6.50
CA PHE A 66 -12.00 8.26 7.78
C PHE A 66 -11.57 9.53 8.55
N LEU A 67 -10.27 9.84 8.55
CA LEU A 67 -9.75 11.07 9.15
C LEU A 67 -10.29 12.33 8.47
N LEU A 68 -10.41 12.30 7.14
CA LEU A 68 -11.01 13.39 6.38
C LEU A 68 -12.52 13.53 6.66
N LEU A 69 -13.24 12.44 6.97
CA LEU A 69 -14.66 12.51 7.40
C LEU A 69 -14.83 13.18 8.77
N LEU A 70 -13.88 12.98 9.67
CA LEU A 70 -13.90 13.56 11.01
C LEU A 70 -13.56 15.06 11.04
N LYS A 71 -13.33 15.69 9.87
CA LYS A 71 -12.90 17.10 9.72
C LYS A 71 -11.74 17.49 10.66
N LYS A 72 -10.82 16.56 10.92
CA LYS A 72 -9.60 16.89 11.66
C LYS A 72 -8.75 17.81 10.80
N ASP A 73 -8.18 18.84 11.42
CA ASP A 73 -7.39 19.88 10.74
C ASP A 73 -6.39 19.28 9.75
N TRP A 74 -6.13 20.00 8.65
CA TRP A 74 -5.16 19.62 7.60
C TRP A 74 -3.77 19.28 8.18
N ILE A 75 -3.42 19.88 9.32
CA ILE A 75 -2.19 19.62 10.09
C ILE A 75 -2.18 18.19 10.64
N THR A 76 -3.31 17.71 11.17
CA THR A 76 -3.43 16.34 11.68
C THR A 76 -3.38 15.32 10.55
N PHE A 77 -3.95 15.66 9.40
CA PHE A 77 -3.84 14.86 8.17
C PHE A 77 -2.39 14.73 7.71
N TYR A 78 -1.67 15.86 7.64
CA TYR A 78 -0.28 15.89 7.20
C TYR A 78 0.65 15.16 8.18
N GLY A 79 0.43 15.31 9.49
CA GLY A 79 1.22 14.60 10.51
C GLY A 79 1.04 13.08 10.44
N ILE A 80 -0.17 12.59 10.17
CA ILE A 80 -0.43 11.15 9.98
C ILE A 80 0.16 10.66 8.65
N PHE A 81 0.09 11.47 7.60
CA PHE A 81 0.73 11.19 6.31
C PHE A 81 2.25 11.06 6.45
N GLU A 82 2.91 12.01 7.13
CA GLU A 82 4.35 12.01 7.39
C GLU A 82 4.83 10.88 8.31
N LEU A 83 3.98 10.37 9.21
CA LEU A 83 4.34 9.25 10.07
C LEU A 83 4.23 7.89 9.36
N LEU A 84 3.24 7.77 8.46
CA LEU A 84 2.91 6.51 7.79
C LEU A 84 3.64 6.31 6.45
N MET A 85 3.97 7.38 5.71
CA MET A 85 4.74 7.25 4.47
C MET A 85 6.15 6.67 4.68
N PRO A 86 6.93 7.08 5.68
CA PRO A 86 8.27 6.53 5.94
C PRO A 86 8.24 5.07 6.40
N SER A 87 7.17 4.62 7.05
CA SER A 87 7.03 3.21 7.45
C SER A 87 6.66 2.32 6.25
N LEU A 88 5.85 2.83 5.31
CA LEU A 88 5.63 2.18 4.02
C LEU A 88 6.91 2.14 3.16
N ILE A 89 7.58 3.28 2.99
CA ILE A 89 8.85 3.39 2.25
C ILE A 89 9.93 2.53 2.91
N GLY A 90 10.01 2.52 4.25
CA GLY A 90 10.89 1.67 5.03
C GLY A 90 10.59 0.19 4.81
N LEU A 91 9.32 -0.22 4.70
CA LEU A 91 8.94 -1.57 4.32
C LEU A 91 9.42 -1.93 2.90
N PHE A 92 9.36 -1.00 1.93
CA PHE A 92 9.83 -1.23 0.55
C PHE A 92 11.36 -1.23 0.41
N LEU A 93 12.06 -0.37 1.15
CA LEU A 93 13.52 -0.22 1.11
C LEU A 93 14.26 -1.09 2.13
N SER A 94 13.52 -1.76 3.02
CA SER A 94 14.08 -2.64 4.03
C SER A 94 14.93 -3.74 3.38
N PRO A 95 16.10 -4.10 3.97
CA PRO A 95 16.89 -5.26 3.58
C PRO A 95 16.08 -6.57 3.50
N THR A 96 14.93 -6.60 4.18
CA THR A 96 13.96 -7.71 4.14
C THR A 96 13.47 -8.01 2.72
N TRP A 97 13.35 -7.01 1.83
CA TRP A 97 13.01 -7.22 0.42
C TRP A 97 14.16 -7.81 -0.38
N ARG A 98 15.39 -7.38 -0.11
CA ARG A 98 16.61 -7.93 -0.74
C ARG A 98 16.81 -9.40 -0.42
N LYS A 99 16.25 -9.91 0.68
CA LYS A 99 16.27 -11.34 1.01
C LYS A 99 15.52 -12.21 -0.02
N TYR A 100 14.57 -11.64 -0.75
CA TYR A 100 13.74 -12.37 -1.71
C TYR A 100 14.16 -12.15 -3.17
N THR A 101 15.08 -11.21 -3.44
CA THR A 101 15.45 -10.79 -4.79
C THR A 101 16.98 -10.66 -4.94
N GLU A 102 17.57 -11.42 -5.84
CA GLU A 102 18.97 -11.29 -6.28
C GLU A 102 19.05 -10.37 -7.50
N PRO A 103 20.02 -9.45 -7.60
CA PRO A 103 20.28 -8.74 -8.85
C PRO A 103 20.72 -9.73 -9.94
N LEU A 104 20.21 -9.56 -11.16
CA LEU A 104 20.74 -10.26 -12.34
C LEU A 104 22.05 -9.57 -12.75
N GLU A 105 23.16 -10.30 -12.65
CA GLU A 105 24.47 -9.93 -13.23
C GLU A 105 24.39 -9.81 -14.76
#